data_AF-A0A7C9RMW3-F1
#
_entry.id   AF-A0A7C9RMW3-F1
#
_cell.length_a   1.000
_cell.length_b   1.000
_cell.length_c   1.000
_cell.angle_alpha   90.00
_cell.angle_beta   90.00
_cell.angle_gamma   90.00
#
_symmetry.space_group_name_H-M   'P 1'
#
loop_
_entity.id
_entity.type
_entity.pdbx_description
1 polymer ?
#
loop_
_entity_poly.entity_id
_entity_poly.type
_entity_poly.pdbx_seq_one_letter_code
_entity_poly.pdbx_strand_id
1 'polypeptide(L)'
;MSGSEFERNQIEVDAPMADPALKPREHNWRPEAAGLYDPALEKDSCGVGFIANIKGKKSHQIVSDAISILCNLEHRGAVGADPRAGDGAGILVQIPHAFFARKAKEAGFTLPGPGQYAVGQMFMPREKSWREVIKGIIKDKIKSEGLKLFGWREVPTDNSSLGVTVKPTEPTCMQVFIGCGDCADEEDFERRLYILRKAISNAIYQRRERALAGYYPV
;
A
#
# COMPACT_ATOMS: atom_id res chain seq x y z
N MET A 1 -12.51 -36.90 -25.61
CA MET A 1 -13.03 -37.37 -24.31
C MET A 1 -13.27 -36.14 -23.46
N SER A 2 -14.56 -35.84 -23.28
CA SER A 2 -15.08 -34.74 -22.50
C SER A 2 -14.92 -35.05 -21.01
N GLY A 3 -14.36 -34.12 -20.25
CA GLY A 3 -14.32 -34.18 -18.78
C GLY A 3 -15.44 -33.38 -18.11
N SER A 4 -16.53 -33.10 -18.82
CA SER A 4 -17.74 -32.50 -18.26
C SER A 4 -18.69 -33.59 -17.76
N GLU A 5 -18.42 -34.20 -16.62
CA GLU A 5 -19.39 -35.08 -15.91
C GLU A 5 -18.80 -35.60 -14.59
N PHE A 6 -18.42 -34.68 -13.70
CA PHE A 6 -18.39 -34.99 -12.27
C PHE A 6 -19.25 -33.94 -11.56
N GLU A 7 -20.50 -34.37 -11.34
CA GLU A 7 -21.44 -33.95 -10.30
C GLU A 7 -21.83 -32.47 -10.25
N ARG A 8 -22.70 -32.06 -11.19
CA ARG A 8 -23.55 -30.87 -11.07
C ARG A 8 -25.05 -31.20 -11.02
N ASN A 9 -25.42 -32.38 -10.51
CA ASN A 9 -26.81 -32.84 -10.41
C ASN A 9 -27.30 -33.10 -8.95
N GLN A 10 -26.61 -32.57 -7.93
CA GLN A 10 -27.07 -32.65 -6.53
C GLN A 10 -27.18 -31.30 -5.82
N ILE A 11 -27.15 -30.19 -6.55
CA ILE A 11 -27.60 -28.91 -5.98
C ILE A 11 -29.10 -28.82 -6.27
N GLU A 12 -29.88 -29.60 -5.52
CA GLU A 12 -31.29 -29.26 -5.33
C GLU A 12 -31.32 -27.83 -4.77
N VAL A 13 -32.13 -27.00 -5.42
CA VAL A 13 -32.30 -25.59 -5.09
C VAL A 13 -33.21 -25.46 -3.86
N ASP A 14 -32.85 -26.12 -2.77
CA ASP A 14 -33.33 -25.81 -1.44
C ASP A 14 -32.26 -24.92 -0.79
N ALA A 15 -32.12 -23.71 -1.33
CA ALA A 15 -31.67 -22.63 -0.47
C ALA A 15 -32.71 -22.54 0.64
N PRO A 16 -32.36 -22.81 1.92
CA PRO A 16 -33.33 -22.65 2.99
C PRO A 16 -33.84 -21.21 2.88
N MET A 17 -35.14 -21.04 2.62
CA MET A 17 -35.74 -19.73 2.74
C MET A 17 -35.38 -19.22 4.13
N ALA A 18 -34.70 -18.08 4.18
CA ALA A 18 -34.35 -17.46 5.43
C ALA A 18 -35.62 -17.35 6.27
N ASP A 19 -35.65 -18.07 7.40
CA ASP A 19 -36.77 -17.99 8.33
C ASP A 19 -36.95 -16.52 8.71
N PRO A 20 -38.09 -15.90 8.38
CA PRO A 20 -38.32 -14.49 8.70
C PRO A 20 -38.35 -14.24 10.22
N ALA A 21 -38.36 -15.29 11.05
CA ALA A 21 -38.22 -15.21 12.49
C ALA A 21 -36.76 -15.29 13.02
N LEU A 22 -35.77 -15.63 12.17
CA LEU A 22 -34.36 -15.68 12.57
C LEU A 22 -33.77 -14.26 12.62
N LYS A 23 -33.80 -13.66 13.82
CA LYS A 23 -33.08 -12.41 14.10
C LYS A 23 -31.59 -12.58 13.77
N PRO A 24 -30.92 -11.57 13.20
CA PRO A 24 -29.47 -11.58 13.03
C PRO A 24 -28.84 -11.95 14.37
N ARG A 25 -28.03 -13.01 14.40
CA ARG A 25 -27.21 -13.31 15.59
C ARG A 25 -26.10 -12.27 15.65
N GLU A 26 -26.43 -11.11 16.20
CA GLU A 26 -25.42 -10.20 16.69
C GLU A 26 -24.65 -10.94 17.79
N HIS A 27 -23.35 -11.18 17.55
CA HIS A 27 -22.45 -11.68 18.58
C HIS A 27 -22.25 -10.55 19.61
N ASN A 28 -23.21 -10.43 20.53
CA ASN A 28 -23.22 -9.38 21.56
C ASN A 28 -22.29 -9.69 22.75
N TRP A 29 -21.31 -10.57 22.53
CA TRP A 29 -20.36 -10.94 23.57
C TRP A 29 -19.29 -9.86 23.68
N ARG A 30 -19.31 -9.13 24.79
CA ARG A 30 -18.20 -8.28 25.24
C ARG A 30 -17.58 -8.93 26.48
N PRO A 31 -16.25 -8.97 26.62
CA PRO A 31 -15.64 -9.42 27.86
C PRO A 31 -16.16 -8.59 29.05
N GLU A 32 -16.23 -9.19 30.23
CA GLU A 32 -16.47 -8.42 31.46
C GLU A 32 -15.28 -7.51 31.75
N ALA A 33 -15.52 -6.42 32.49
CA ALA A 33 -14.46 -5.50 32.89
C ALA A 33 -13.36 -6.26 33.66
N ALA A 34 -12.11 -6.18 33.19
CA ALA A 34 -10.99 -6.90 33.77
C ALA A 34 -9.68 -6.09 33.66
N GLY A 35 -9.03 -5.85 34.79
CA GLY A 35 -7.82 -5.01 34.83
C GLY A 35 -8.14 -3.56 34.43
N LEU A 36 -7.45 -3.05 33.40
CA LEU A 36 -7.70 -1.70 32.84
C LEU A 36 -8.77 -1.68 31.73
N TYR A 37 -9.38 -2.83 31.43
CA TYR A 37 -10.43 -2.92 30.41
C TYR A 37 -11.79 -2.55 31.02
N ASP A 38 -12.39 -1.48 30.51
CA ASP A 38 -13.76 -1.03 30.82
C ASP A 38 -14.61 -1.12 29.53
N PRO A 39 -15.62 -2.00 29.46
CA PRO A 39 -16.52 -2.14 28.31
C PRO A 39 -17.27 -0.86 27.92
N ALA A 40 -17.43 0.09 28.85
CA ALA A 40 -18.05 1.40 28.58
C ALA A 40 -17.11 2.35 27.81
N LEU A 41 -15.80 2.05 27.81
CA LEU A 41 -14.77 2.79 27.08
C LEU A 41 -14.32 2.08 25.80
N GLU A 42 -14.95 0.96 25.42
CA GLU A 42 -14.72 0.27 24.15
C GLU A 42 -15.01 1.23 22.99
N LYS A 43 -14.00 1.47 22.16
CA LYS A 43 -14.12 2.29 20.96
C LYS A 43 -13.69 1.47 19.75
N ASP A 44 -14.54 1.45 18.73
CA ASP A 44 -14.12 1.00 17.41
C ASP A 44 -12.92 1.84 16.97
N SER A 45 -11.80 1.17 16.81
CA SER A 45 -10.58 1.74 16.28
C SER A 45 -10.18 0.91 15.07
N CYS A 46 -9.54 1.52 14.07
CA CYS A 46 -8.90 0.77 13.00
C CYS A 46 -7.89 -0.23 13.58
N GLY A 47 -7.78 -1.41 12.97
CA GLY A 47 -6.78 -2.40 13.34
C GLY A 47 -5.37 -1.95 12.98
N VAL A 48 -4.43 -2.08 13.91
CA VAL A 48 -3.00 -1.91 13.66
C VAL A 48 -2.24 -3.08 14.30
N GLY A 49 -1.17 -3.52 13.64
CA GLY A 49 -0.26 -4.53 14.16
C GLY A 49 1.16 -4.27 13.67
N PHE A 50 2.13 -4.83 14.39
CA PHE A 50 3.53 -4.81 13.98
C PHE A 50 4.17 -6.16 14.29
N ILE A 51 5.17 -6.54 13.50
CA ILE A 51 5.98 -7.73 13.72
C ILE A 51 7.43 -7.34 13.58
N ALA A 52 8.24 -7.77 14.54
CA ALA A 52 9.68 -7.57 14.50
C ALA A 52 10.39 -8.89 14.83
N ASN A 53 11.49 -9.16 14.12
CA ASN A 53 12.41 -10.22 14.52
C ASN A 53 13.40 -9.65 15.53
N ILE A 54 13.31 -10.09 16.79
CA ILE A 54 14.15 -9.58 17.90
C ILE A 54 15.65 -9.76 17.62
N LYS A 55 16.04 -10.76 16.82
CA LYS A 55 17.43 -11.01 16.44
C LYS A 55 17.85 -10.26 15.17
N GLY A 56 17.00 -9.38 14.63
CA GLY A 56 17.28 -8.60 13.42
C GLY A 56 17.36 -9.42 12.13
N LYS A 57 16.92 -10.70 12.14
CA LYS A 57 17.01 -11.56 10.95
C LYS A 57 15.91 -11.20 9.95
N LYS A 58 16.34 -10.76 8.75
CA LYS A 58 15.44 -10.50 7.61
C LYS A 58 14.86 -11.82 7.10
N SER A 59 13.53 -11.87 6.95
CA SER A 59 12.83 -13.06 6.44
C SER A 59 11.55 -12.64 5.71
N HIS A 60 11.21 -13.35 4.64
CA HIS A 60 9.92 -13.20 3.98
C HIS A 60 8.75 -13.61 4.89
N GLN A 61 9.00 -14.47 5.88
CA GLN A 61 7.98 -14.87 6.85
C GLN A 61 7.33 -13.67 7.55
N ILE A 62 8.11 -12.63 7.87
CA ILE A 62 7.61 -11.40 8.51
C ILE A 62 6.56 -10.70 7.63
N VAL A 63 6.76 -10.71 6.32
CA VAL A 63 5.81 -10.13 5.36
C VAL A 63 4.55 -10.98 5.28
N SER A 64 4.70 -12.30 5.19
CA SER A 64 3.58 -13.25 5.21
C SER A 64 2.73 -13.11 6.48
N ASP A 65 3.36 -13.04 7.65
CA ASP A 65 2.68 -12.88 8.93
C ASP A 65 1.97 -11.52 9.03
N ALA A 66 2.57 -10.45 8.51
CA ALA A 66 1.94 -9.13 8.47
C ALA A 66 0.67 -9.11 7.59
N ILE A 67 0.68 -9.84 6.47
CA ILE A 67 -0.51 -10.03 5.64
C ILE A 67 -1.57 -10.83 6.40
N SER A 68 -1.20 -11.89 7.11
CA SER A 68 -2.13 -12.63 7.96
C SER A 68 -2.76 -11.77 9.05
N ILE A 69 -1.99 -10.86 9.67
CA ILE A 69 -2.53 -9.86 10.60
C ILE A 69 -3.59 -9.00 9.92
N LEU A 70 -3.32 -8.47 8.72
CA LEU A 70 -4.30 -7.64 8.00
C LEU A 70 -5.59 -8.39 7.71
N CYS A 71 -5.51 -9.64 7.23
CA CYS A 71 -6.69 -10.48 7.01
C CYS A 71 -7.48 -10.70 8.31
N ASN A 72 -6.79 -10.93 9.43
CA ASN A 72 -7.44 -11.12 10.73
C ASN A 72 -8.05 -9.82 11.30
N LEU A 73 -7.67 -8.65 10.79
CA LEU A 73 -8.22 -7.35 11.18
C LEU A 73 -9.41 -6.90 10.31
N GLU A 74 -9.84 -7.70 9.33
CA GLU A 74 -10.94 -7.37 8.42
C GLU A 74 -12.24 -7.01 9.15
N HIS A 75 -12.55 -7.69 10.26
CA HIS A 75 -13.72 -7.41 11.09
C HIS A 75 -13.72 -6.00 11.73
N ARG A 76 -12.60 -5.27 11.65
CA ARG A 76 -12.44 -3.89 12.13
C ARG A 76 -12.36 -2.88 10.97
N GLY A 77 -12.49 -3.34 9.74
CA GLY A 77 -12.55 -2.49 8.55
C GLY A 77 -13.95 -1.92 8.37
N ALA A 78 -14.04 -0.65 7.97
CA ALA A 78 -15.31 -0.10 7.51
C ALA A 78 -15.64 -0.69 6.13
N VAL A 79 -16.88 -1.12 5.96
CA VAL A 79 -17.42 -1.58 4.68
C VAL A 79 -18.51 -0.61 4.24
N GLY A 80 -18.37 -0.08 3.02
CA GLY A 80 -19.33 0.85 2.44
C GLY A 80 -20.53 0.15 1.77
N ALA A 81 -21.31 0.92 1.00
CA ALA A 81 -22.40 0.37 0.20
C ALA A 81 -21.92 -0.58 -0.93
N ASP A 82 -20.68 -0.41 -1.38
CA ASP A 82 -19.99 -1.37 -2.22
C ASP A 82 -19.21 -2.34 -1.30
N PRO A 83 -19.60 -3.63 -1.23
CA PRO A 83 -18.98 -4.58 -0.31
C PRO A 83 -17.51 -4.89 -0.64
N ARG A 84 -17.03 -4.48 -1.82
CA ARG A 84 -15.63 -4.59 -2.24
C ARG A 84 -14.84 -3.30 -2.04
N ALA A 85 -15.49 -2.25 -1.53
CA ALA A 85 -14.85 -1.01 -1.16
C ALA A 85 -14.56 -1.00 0.34
N GLY A 86 -13.28 -0.81 0.69
CA GLY A 86 -12.84 -0.55 2.04
C GLY A 86 -12.06 0.76 2.11
N ASP A 87 -11.94 1.31 3.31
CA ASP A 87 -11.28 2.61 3.53
C ASP A 87 -9.77 2.59 3.27
N GLY A 88 -9.12 1.44 3.47
CA GLY A 88 -7.71 1.23 3.15
C GLY A 88 -7.03 0.16 4.00
N ALA A 89 -6.01 -0.47 3.42
CA ALA A 89 -5.11 -1.40 4.09
C ALA A 89 -3.70 -1.26 3.53
N GLY A 90 -2.68 -1.55 4.33
CA GLY A 90 -1.30 -1.43 3.89
C GLY A 90 -0.31 -2.03 4.89
N ILE A 91 0.90 -2.31 4.40
CA ILE A 91 2.04 -2.71 5.21
C ILE A 91 3.22 -1.78 4.94
N LEU A 92 3.96 -1.44 6.00
CA LEU A 92 5.24 -0.77 5.90
C LEU A 92 6.35 -1.80 6.19
N VAL A 93 7.32 -1.90 5.28
CA VAL A 93 8.46 -2.82 5.40
C VAL A 93 9.77 -2.07 5.15
N GLN A 94 10.86 -2.63 5.66
CA GLN A 94 12.20 -2.18 5.29
C GLN A 94 12.43 -2.38 3.79
N ILE A 95 13.28 -1.56 3.17
CA ILE A 95 13.63 -1.67 1.75
C ILE A 95 14.18 -3.08 1.45
N PRO A 96 13.48 -3.93 0.67
CA PRO A 96 13.93 -5.28 0.36
C PRO A 96 15.00 -5.25 -0.75
N HIS A 97 16.25 -4.96 -0.38
CA HIS A 97 17.35 -4.73 -1.33
C HIS A 97 17.49 -5.82 -2.40
N ALA A 98 17.47 -7.11 -2.00
CA ALA A 98 17.61 -8.21 -2.95
C ALA A 98 16.49 -8.24 -4.01
N PHE A 99 15.26 -7.83 -3.64
CA PHE A 99 14.16 -7.70 -4.59
C PHE A 99 14.38 -6.50 -5.52
N PHE A 100 14.69 -5.33 -4.96
CA PHE A 100 14.86 -4.12 -5.76
C PHE A 100 16.08 -4.14 -6.67
N ALA A 101 17.20 -4.75 -6.27
CA ALA A 101 18.37 -4.93 -7.13
C ALA A 101 18.01 -5.73 -8.40
N ARG A 102 17.21 -6.80 -8.28
CA ARG A 102 16.71 -7.55 -9.43
C ARG A 102 15.76 -6.71 -10.28
N LYS A 103 14.77 -6.05 -9.66
CA LYS A 103 13.77 -5.25 -10.38
C LYS A 103 14.33 -4.00 -11.05
N ALA A 104 15.34 -3.37 -10.47
CA ALA A 104 16.08 -2.28 -11.09
C ALA A 104 16.79 -2.74 -12.36
N LYS A 105 17.46 -3.90 -12.31
CA LYS A 105 18.14 -4.48 -13.47
C LYS A 105 17.15 -4.80 -14.60
N GLU A 106 15.99 -5.38 -14.28
CA GLU A 106 14.90 -5.59 -15.23
C GLU A 106 14.39 -4.27 -15.84
N ALA A 107 14.37 -3.19 -15.06
CA ALA A 107 13.98 -1.85 -15.50
C ALA A 107 15.10 -1.05 -16.18
N GLY A 108 16.29 -1.65 -16.39
CA GLY A 108 17.39 -1.05 -17.17
C GLY A 108 18.38 -0.18 -16.37
N PHE A 109 18.40 -0.26 -15.04
CA PHE A 109 19.38 0.46 -14.21
C PHE A 109 19.94 -0.41 -13.09
N THR A 110 21.02 0.04 -12.46
CA THR A 110 21.67 -0.66 -11.34
C THR A 110 21.53 0.15 -10.05
N LEU A 111 21.42 -0.56 -8.93
CA LEU A 111 21.35 0.04 -7.61
C LEU A 111 22.65 -0.21 -6.85
N PRO A 112 23.10 0.74 -6.02
CA PRO A 112 24.20 0.55 -5.10
C PRO A 112 23.79 -0.39 -3.95
N GLY A 113 24.69 -0.57 -2.97
CA GLY A 113 24.42 -1.43 -1.81
C GLY A 113 23.26 -0.93 -0.93
N PRO A 114 22.77 -1.76 0.01
CA PRO A 114 21.80 -1.33 1.02
C PRO A 114 22.25 -0.05 1.73
N GLY A 115 21.32 0.87 2.02
CA GLY A 115 21.61 2.15 2.67
C GLY A 115 22.14 3.25 1.74
N GLN A 116 22.55 2.91 0.50
CA GLN A 116 23.10 3.87 -0.46
C GLN A 116 22.06 4.40 -1.46
N TYR A 117 20.81 3.94 -1.34
CA TYR A 117 19.70 4.42 -2.14
C TYR A 117 18.39 4.36 -1.35
N ALA A 118 17.45 5.20 -1.75
CA ALA A 118 16.09 5.24 -1.26
C ALA A 118 15.10 4.95 -2.38
N VAL A 119 13.88 4.61 -1.98
CA VAL A 119 12.75 4.38 -2.88
C VAL A 119 11.63 5.34 -2.49
N GLY A 120 11.23 6.19 -3.42
CA GLY A 120 9.98 6.96 -3.28
C GLY A 120 8.82 6.16 -3.87
N GLN A 121 7.83 5.80 -3.06
CA GLN A 121 6.57 5.23 -3.50
C GLN A 121 5.57 6.36 -3.74
N MET A 122 4.83 6.31 -4.86
CA MET A 122 3.88 7.37 -5.19
C MET A 122 2.70 6.89 -6.01
N PHE A 123 1.57 7.51 -5.73
CA PHE A 123 0.41 7.51 -6.59
C PHE A 123 0.53 8.65 -7.58
N MET A 124 0.27 8.32 -8.85
CA MET A 124 0.38 9.22 -9.98
C MET A 124 -0.96 9.31 -10.72
N PRO A 125 -1.24 10.44 -11.38
CA PRO A 125 -2.40 10.55 -12.27
C PRO A 125 -2.41 9.44 -13.33
N ARG A 126 -3.60 9.01 -13.74
CA ARG A 126 -3.78 7.95 -14.75
C ARG A 126 -3.29 8.40 -16.14
N GLU A 127 -3.46 9.68 -16.46
CA GLU A 127 -3.07 10.24 -17.75
C GLU A 127 -1.54 10.37 -17.86
N LYS A 128 -0.98 9.82 -18.94
CA LYS A 128 0.47 9.74 -19.16
C LYS A 128 1.15 11.11 -19.27
N SER A 129 0.51 12.09 -19.89
CA SER A 129 1.04 13.46 -20.05
C SER A 129 1.38 14.08 -18.68
N TRP A 130 0.45 14.01 -17.73
CA TRP A 130 0.63 14.54 -16.37
C TRP A 130 1.67 13.76 -15.56
N ARG A 131 1.77 12.45 -15.79
CA ARG A 131 2.86 11.65 -15.19
C ARG A 131 4.23 12.15 -15.62
N GLU A 132 4.42 12.47 -16.90
CA GLU A 132 5.70 13.02 -17.37
C GLU A 132 5.99 14.41 -16.83
N VAL A 133 4.97 15.27 -16.68
CA VAL A 133 5.12 16.58 -16.00
C VAL A 133 5.61 16.40 -14.56
N ILE A 134 4.97 15.51 -13.79
CA ILE A 134 5.34 15.23 -12.40
C ILE A 134 6.75 14.62 -12.31
N LYS A 135 7.08 13.66 -13.18
CA LYS A 135 8.44 13.09 -13.26
C LYS A 135 9.49 14.15 -13.56
N GLY A 136 9.18 15.13 -14.41
CA GLY A 136 10.03 16.28 -14.68
C GLY A 136 10.30 17.11 -13.42
N ILE A 137 9.25 17.49 -12.69
CA ILE A 137 9.37 18.24 -11.43
C ILE A 137 10.21 17.47 -10.41
N ILE A 138 9.96 16.17 -10.25
CA ILE A 138 10.71 15.32 -9.31
C ILE A 138 12.18 15.24 -9.71
N LYS A 139 12.47 15.03 -11.00
CA LYS A 139 13.84 15.01 -11.53
C LYS A 139 14.57 16.33 -11.25
N ASP A 140 13.92 17.45 -11.47
CA ASP A 140 14.50 18.78 -11.23
C ASP A 140 14.77 19.01 -9.74
N LYS A 141 13.85 18.59 -8.85
CA LYS A 141 14.04 18.68 -7.41
C LYS A 141 15.12 17.75 -6.87
N ILE A 142 15.21 16.51 -7.36
CA ILE A 142 16.31 15.59 -7.02
C ILE A 142 17.64 16.25 -7.37
N LYS A 143 17.74 16.82 -8.58
CA LYS A 143 18.96 17.50 -9.04
C LYS A 143 19.28 18.74 -8.20
N SER A 144 18.29 19.58 -7.87
CA SER A 144 18.53 20.80 -7.09
C SER A 144 18.99 20.51 -5.66
N GLU A 145 18.53 19.41 -5.08
CA GLU A 145 18.96 18.95 -3.75
C GLU A 145 20.29 18.17 -3.80
N GLY A 146 20.98 18.10 -4.95
CA GLY A 146 22.27 17.40 -5.09
C GLY A 146 22.18 15.87 -4.99
N LEU A 147 20.97 15.30 -5.11
CA LEU A 147 20.73 13.87 -5.04
C LEU A 147 20.81 13.24 -6.45
N LYS A 148 20.98 11.91 -6.50
CA LYS A 148 21.10 11.17 -7.77
C LYS A 148 19.80 10.46 -8.13
N LEU A 149 19.32 10.64 -9.35
CA LEU A 149 18.20 9.83 -9.88
C LEU A 149 18.76 8.59 -10.58
N PHE A 150 18.37 7.39 -10.15
CA PHE A 150 18.73 6.13 -10.83
C PHE A 150 17.72 5.74 -11.89
N GLY A 151 16.43 5.80 -11.58
CA GLY A 151 15.40 5.32 -12.49
C GLY A 151 14.01 5.30 -11.88
N TRP A 152 13.07 4.89 -12.71
CA TRP A 152 11.66 4.75 -12.39
C TRP A 152 11.23 3.32 -12.58
N ARG A 153 10.27 2.87 -11.77
CA ARG A 153 9.62 1.57 -11.91
C ARG A 153 8.12 1.76 -11.78
N GLU A 154 7.38 1.32 -12.79
CA GLU A 154 5.94 1.14 -12.67
C GLU A 154 5.66 -0.09 -11.80
N VAL A 155 4.83 0.06 -10.78
CA VAL A 155 4.52 -1.02 -9.84
C VAL A 155 3.38 -1.85 -10.45
N PRO A 156 3.58 -3.17 -10.67
CA PRO A 156 2.51 -4.03 -11.13
C PRO A 156 1.35 -4.04 -10.13
N THR A 157 0.12 -3.82 -10.61
CA THR A 157 -1.11 -3.89 -9.82
C THR A 157 -2.09 -4.90 -10.45
N ASP A 158 -2.98 -5.45 -9.63
CA ASP A 158 -4.13 -6.24 -10.07
C ASP A 158 -5.38 -5.64 -9.42
N ASN A 159 -6.28 -5.12 -10.25
CA ASN A 159 -7.50 -4.45 -9.81
C ASN A 159 -8.77 -5.31 -9.99
N SER A 160 -8.61 -6.60 -10.26
CA SER A 160 -9.72 -7.53 -10.52
C SER A 160 -10.70 -7.63 -9.35
N SER A 161 -10.18 -7.53 -8.12
CA SER A 161 -10.94 -7.57 -6.87
C SER A 161 -11.59 -6.25 -6.46
N LEU A 162 -11.19 -5.11 -7.04
CA LEU A 162 -11.71 -3.79 -6.62
C LEU A 162 -13.22 -3.65 -6.92
N GLY A 163 -13.92 -2.92 -6.06
CA GLY A 163 -15.31 -2.52 -6.28
C GLY A 163 -15.47 -1.57 -7.47
N VAL A 164 -16.63 -1.58 -8.13
CA VAL A 164 -16.92 -0.72 -9.29
C VAL A 164 -16.86 0.76 -8.94
N THR A 165 -17.12 1.09 -7.67
CA THR A 165 -17.06 2.46 -7.15
C THR A 165 -15.63 2.97 -6.97
N VAL A 166 -14.65 2.07 -6.78
CA VAL A 166 -13.24 2.40 -6.51
C VAL A 166 -12.39 2.39 -7.78
N LYS A 167 -12.66 1.49 -8.73
CA LYS A 167 -11.89 1.39 -9.99
C LYS A 167 -11.68 2.72 -10.73
N PRO A 168 -12.65 3.66 -10.79
CA PRO A 168 -12.45 4.94 -11.48
C PRO A 168 -11.35 5.81 -10.84
N THR A 169 -11.14 5.68 -9.53
CA THR A 169 -10.21 6.50 -8.73
C THR A 169 -8.83 5.84 -8.54
N GLU A 170 -8.63 4.61 -9.03
CA GLU A 170 -7.34 3.90 -8.95
C GLU A 170 -6.20 4.73 -9.61
N PRO A 171 -5.14 5.09 -8.85
CA PRO A 171 -4.01 5.81 -9.40
C PRO A 171 -3.03 4.86 -10.11
N THR A 172 -2.11 5.41 -10.91
CA THR A 172 -0.93 4.64 -11.30
C THR A 172 0.03 4.57 -10.12
N CYS A 173 0.42 3.37 -9.71
CA CYS A 173 1.45 3.16 -8.70
C CYS A 173 2.85 3.19 -9.32
N MET A 174 3.71 4.08 -8.83
CA MET A 174 5.07 4.27 -9.35
C MET A 174 6.10 4.32 -8.22
N GLN A 175 7.32 3.94 -8.57
CA GLN A 175 8.50 4.02 -7.72
C GLN A 175 9.60 4.83 -8.39
N VAL A 176 10.29 5.66 -7.62
CA VAL A 176 11.51 6.36 -8.03
C VAL A 176 12.68 5.89 -7.16
N PHE A 177 13.84 5.66 -7.77
CA PHE A 177 15.05 5.24 -7.07
C PHE A 177 16.04 6.38 -7.01
N ILE A 178 16.44 6.75 -5.81
CA ILE A 178 17.23 7.95 -5.52
C ILE A 178 18.48 7.52 -4.78
N GLY A 179 19.65 7.93 -5.26
CA GLY A 179 20.93 7.70 -4.59
C GLY A 179 21.32 8.88 -3.72
N CYS A 180 22.02 8.56 -2.64
CA CYS A 180 22.77 9.56 -1.92
C CYS A 180 23.87 10.13 -2.84
N GLY A 181 23.90 11.45 -2.96
CA GLY A 181 24.94 12.15 -3.70
C GLY A 181 26.20 12.27 -2.83
N ASP A 182 26.36 13.44 -2.23
CA ASP A 182 27.45 13.83 -1.33
C ASP A 182 27.04 13.78 0.16
N CYS A 183 26.02 13.00 0.53
CA CYS A 183 25.58 12.95 1.92
C CYS A 183 26.66 12.34 2.83
N ALA A 184 26.75 12.86 4.06
CA ALA A 184 27.78 12.47 5.01
C ALA A 184 27.57 11.05 5.55
N ASP A 185 26.31 10.70 5.85
CA ASP A 185 25.89 9.42 6.41
C ASP A 185 24.42 9.11 6.06
N GLU A 186 23.89 8.01 6.59
CA GLU A 186 22.51 7.57 6.36
C GLU A 186 21.48 8.53 6.98
N GLU A 187 21.77 9.14 8.13
CA GLU A 187 20.87 10.10 8.77
C GLU A 187 20.76 11.40 7.97
N ASP A 188 21.87 11.89 7.44
CA ASP A 188 21.90 13.02 6.52
C ASP A 188 21.10 12.71 5.24
N PHE A 189 21.23 11.48 4.72
CA PHE A 189 20.47 11.07 3.56
C PHE A 189 18.96 11.04 3.83
N GLU A 190 18.50 10.44 4.92
CA GLU A 190 17.08 10.44 5.33
C GLU A 190 16.54 11.86 5.52
N ARG A 191 17.31 12.74 6.15
CA ARG A 191 16.93 14.16 6.33
C ARG A 191 16.79 14.88 4.99
N ARG A 192 17.72 14.67 4.05
CA ARG A 192 17.64 15.26 2.69
C ARG A 192 16.46 14.70 1.90
N LEU A 193 16.15 13.41 2.03
CA LEU A 193 14.97 12.80 1.42
C LEU A 193 13.67 13.40 1.99
N TYR A 194 13.61 13.67 3.30
CA TYR A 194 12.48 14.35 3.91
C TYR A 194 12.28 15.76 3.31
N ILE A 195 13.36 16.54 3.18
CA ILE A 195 13.32 17.88 2.55
C ILE A 195 12.90 17.77 1.09
N LEU A 196 13.49 16.85 0.33
CA LEU A 196 13.15 16.59 -1.06
C LEU A 196 11.66 16.28 -1.22
N ARG A 197 11.10 15.41 -0.38
CA ARG A 197 9.67 15.07 -0.41
C ARG A 197 8.80 16.32 -0.21
N LYS A 198 9.14 17.16 0.77
CA LYS A 198 8.43 18.44 1.00
C LYS A 198 8.57 19.39 -0.17
N ALA A 199 9.76 19.52 -0.75
CA ALA A 199 10.04 20.38 -1.90
C ALA A 199 9.26 19.94 -3.15
N ILE A 200 9.15 18.64 -3.39
CA ILE A 200 8.34 18.06 -4.47
C ILE A 200 6.86 18.36 -4.24
N SER A 201 6.32 18.04 -3.05
CA SER A 201 4.91 18.29 -2.74
C SER A 201 4.55 19.77 -2.89
N ASN A 202 5.40 20.67 -2.38
CA ASN A 202 5.19 22.12 -2.50
C ASN A 202 5.20 22.58 -3.97
N ALA A 203 6.17 22.11 -4.77
CA ALA A 203 6.25 22.47 -6.18
C ALA A 203 5.04 22.01 -7.00
N ILE A 204 4.48 20.84 -6.66
CA ILE A 204 3.28 20.30 -7.33
C ILE A 204 2.02 21.05 -6.87
N TYR A 205 1.84 21.27 -5.56
CA TYR A 205 0.64 21.93 -5.03
C TYR A 205 0.54 23.41 -5.43
N GLN A 206 1.68 24.10 -5.59
CA GLN A 206 1.70 25.50 -6.03
C GLN A 206 1.20 25.69 -7.47
N ARG A 207 1.26 24.66 -8.32
CA ARG A 207 0.77 24.77 -9.71
C ARG A 207 -0.75 24.90 -9.80
N ARG A 208 -1.50 24.44 -8.79
CA ARG A 208 -2.98 24.51 -8.72
C ARG A 208 -3.72 23.91 -9.94
N GLU A 209 -3.06 23.04 -10.70
CA GLU A 209 -3.64 22.36 -11.85
C GLU A 209 -4.45 21.14 -11.35
N ARG A 210 -5.74 21.06 -11.70
CA ARG A 210 -6.63 19.98 -11.21
C ARG A 210 -6.09 18.58 -11.54
N ALA A 211 -5.39 18.43 -12.65
CA ALA A 211 -4.83 17.16 -13.09
C ALA A 211 -3.66 16.65 -12.21
N LEU A 212 -3.04 17.53 -11.42
CA LEU A 212 -1.98 17.17 -10.48
C LEU A 212 -2.53 16.68 -9.12
N ALA A 213 -3.84 16.79 -8.89
CA ALA A 213 -4.47 16.33 -7.65
C ALA A 213 -4.36 14.81 -7.44
N GLY A 214 -4.10 14.03 -8.50
CA GLY A 214 -3.84 12.60 -8.43
C GLY A 214 -2.43 12.23 -7.97
N TYR A 215 -1.56 13.21 -7.70
CA TYR A 215 -0.24 12.97 -7.11
C TYR A 215 -0.34 12.86 -5.58
N TYR A 216 0.18 11.76 -5.05
CA TYR A 216 0.34 11.59 -3.60
C TYR A 216 1.57 10.72 -3.31
N PRO A 217 2.58 11.22 -2.56
CA PRO A 217 3.67 10.39 -2.08
C PRO A 217 3.14 9.49 -0.94
N VAL A 218 3.39 8.19 -1.02
CA VAL A 218 2.94 7.18 -0.05
C VAL A 218 4.08 6.84 0.90
#